data_AF-S7UAT8-F1
#
_entry.id   AF-S7UAT8-F1
#
_cell.length_a   1.000
_cell.length_b   1.000
_cell.length_c   1.000
_cell.angle_alpha   90.00
_cell.angle_beta   90.00
_cell.angle_gamma   90.00
#
_symmetry.space_group_name_H-M   'P 1'
#
loop_
_entity.id
_entity.type
_entity.pdbx_description
1 polymer ?
#
loop_
_entity_poly.entity_id
_entity_poly.type
_entity_poly.pdbx_seq_one_letter_code
_entity_poly.pdbx_strand_id
1 'polypeptide(L)'
;MLDVSLALALVALQIPDIWTTNRILACGGRELNPGVRLLMRMGSRWWWPKVAIAVIAAGILVALNDPVARVTLILLNVVYLAVVASNFRQLARCRPRPRRHLD
;
A
#
# COMPACT_ATOMS: atom_id res chain seq x y z
N MET A 1 11.16 -12.56 -17.69
CA MET A 1 11.94 -11.70 -16.76
C MET A 1 11.20 -10.42 -16.38
N LEU A 2 10.67 -9.68 -17.36
CA LEU A 2 9.89 -8.45 -17.11
C LEU A 2 8.73 -8.65 -16.12
N ASP A 3 7.94 -9.72 -16.26
CA ASP A 3 6.76 -9.96 -15.41
C ASP A 3 7.14 -10.18 -13.94
N VAL A 4 8.25 -10.89 -13.69
CA VAL A 4 8.82 -11.07 -12.34
C VAL A 4 9.29 -9.72 -11.77
N SER A 5 9.97 -8.90 -12.57
CA SER A 5 10.39 -7.56 -12.14
C SER A 5 9.20 -6.67 -11.79
N LEU A 6 8.13 -6.70 -12.58
CA LEU A 6 6.90 -5.95 -12.31
C LEU A 6 6.18 -6.46 -11.04
N ALA A 7 6.15 -7.77 -10.83
CA ALA A 7 5.59 -8.37 -9.61
C ALA A 7 6.38 -7.96 -8.36
N LEU A 8 7.71 -8.02 -8.42
CA LEU A 8 8.57 -7.58 -7.32
C LEU A 8 8.39 -6.09 -7.03
N ALA A 9 8.31 -5.25 -8.07
CA ALA A 9 8.03 -3.83 -7.92
C ALA A 9 6.67 -3.59 -7.26
N LEU A 10 5.62 -4.31 -7.67
CA LEU A 10 4.27 -4.19 -7.09
C LEU A 10 4.24 -4.54 -5.60
N VAL A 11 4.97 -5.58 -5.20
CA VAL A 11 5.12 -5.98 -3.79
C VAL A 11 5.93 -4.93 -3.02
N ALA A 12 7.03 -4.44 -3.59
CA ALA A 12 7.87 -3.41 -2.97
C ALA A 12 7.10 -2.10 -2.75
N LEU A 13 6.18 -1.73 -3.64
CA LEU A 13 5.32 -0.53 -3.50
C LEU A 13 4.37 -0.61 -2.30
N GLN A 14 4.10 -1.79 -1.74
CA GLN A 14 3.31 -1.91 -0.50
C GLN A 14 4.04 -1.30 0.70
N ILE A 15 5.38 -1.33 0.72
CA ILE A 15 6.20 -0.82 1.83
C ILE A 15 5.98 0.68 2.05
N PRO A 16 6.22 1.57 1.06
CA PRO A 16 5.97 3.00 1.25
C PRO A 16 4.49 3.30 1.46
N ASP A 17 3.55 2.53 0.90
CA ASP A 17 2.12 2.69 1.14
C ASP A 17 1.75 2.45 2.62
N ILE A 18 2.21 1.34 3.21
CA ILE A 18 1.97 1.02 4.63
C ILE A 18 2.68 2.03 5.54
N TRP A 19 3.92 2.39 5.20
CA TRP A 19 4.70 3.36 5.99
C TRP A 19 4.05 4.75 5.98
N THR A 20 3.67 5.27 4.81
CA THR A 20 3.00 6.58 4.71
C THR A 20 1.64 6.56 5.40
N THR A 21 0.84 5.50 5.24
CA THR A 21 -0.45 5.35 5.92
C THR A 21 -0.31 5.43 7.43
N ASN A 22 0.61 4.66 8.03
CA ASN A 22 0.83 4.69 9.47
C ASN A 22 1.28 6.08 9.97
N ARG A 23 2.13 6.78 9.21
CA ARG A 23 2.56 8.14 9.54
C ARG A 23 1.41 9.14 9.46
N ILE A 24 0.57 9.06 8.43
CA ILE A 24 -0.60 9.92 8.27
C ILE A 24 -1.59 9.70 9.42
N LEU A 25 -1.86 8.44 9.78
CA LEU A 25 -2.69 8.10 10.94
C LEU A 25 -2.11 8.65 12.24
N ALA A 26 -0.78 8.57 12.43
CA ALA A 26 -0.12 9.10 13.61
C ALA A 26 -0.22 10.63 13.74
N CYS A 27 -0.39 11.38 12.65
CA CYS A 27 -0.70 12.82 12.71
C CYS A 27 -2.18 13.10 13.03
N GLY A 28 -3.03 12.08 13.19
CA GLY A 28 -4.48 12.24 13.33
C GLY A 28 -5.25 12.26 12.00
N GLY A 29 -4.63 11.82 10.91
CA GLY A 29 -5.33 11.54 9.65
C GLY A 29 -6.30 10.37 9.79
N ARG A 30 -7.12 10.15 8.76
CA ARG A 30 -8.11 9.06 8.72
C ARG A 30 -7.97 8.25 7.44
N GLU A 31 -7.97 6.93 7.57
CA GLU A 31 -8.01 6.02 6.42
C GLU A 31 -9.41 6.02 5.80
N LEU A 32 -9.52 6.40 4.53
CA LEU A 32 -10.79 6.49 3.81
C LEU A 32 -11.21 5.14 3.20
N ASN A 33 -10.26 4.24 2.92
CA ASN A 33 -10.56 2.95 2.34
C ASN A 33 -11.25 2.03 3.37
N PRO A 34 -12.52 1.61 3.13
CA PRO A 34 -13.27 0.80 4.08
C PRO A 34 -12.65 -0.59 4.30
N GLY A 35 -12.03 -1.17 3.26
CA GLY A 35 -11.33 -2.45 3.35
C GLY A 35 -10.08 -2.37 4.21
N VAL A 36 -9.26 -1.33 4.02
CA VAL A 36 -8.08 -1.11 4.87
C VAL A 36 -8.50 -0.82 6.31
N ARG A 37 -9.56 -0.05 6.51
CA ARG A 37 -10.12 0.23 7.85
C ARG A 37 -10.62 -1.03 8.54
N LEU A 38 -11.19 -1.98 7.80
CA LEU A 38 -11.55 -3.29 8.32
C LEU A 38 -10.31 -4.07 8.77
N LEU A 39 -9.26 -4.12 7.93
CA LEU A 39 -7.99 -4.76 8.29
C LEU A 39 -7.35 -4.12 9.53
N MET A 40 -7.46 -2.81 9.70
CA MET A 40 -6.94 -2.09 10.88
C MET A 40 -7.56 -2.54 12.21
N ARG A 41 -8.74 -3.18 12.18
CA ARG A 41 -9.34 -3.79 13.38
C ARG A 41 -8.53 -4.98 13.90
N MET A 42 -7.64 -5.55 13.09
CA MET A 42 -6.70 -6.61 13.49
C MET A 42 -5.49 -6.07 14.27
N GLY A 43 -5.45 -4.77 14.58
CA GLY A 43 -4.38 -4.15 15.37
C GLY A 43 -3.11 -3.89 14.56
N SER A 44 -1.95 -3.96 15.21
CA SER A 44 -0.64 -3.60 14.62
C SER A 44 -0.21 -4.43 13.41
N ARG A 45 -0.88 -5.58 13.17
CA ARG A 45 -0.62 -6.50 12.06
C ARG A 45 -1.60 -6.34 10.90
N TRP A 46 -2.37 -5.26 10.85
CA TRP A 46 -3.35 -5.01 9.77
C TRP A 46 -2.75 -5.04 8.35
N TRP A 47 -1.45 -4.77 8.23
CA TRP A 47 -0.73 -4.76 6.97
C TRP A 47 -0.44 -6.17 6.44
N TRP A 48 -0.40 -7.21 7.30
CA TRP A 48 -0.07 -8.58 6.89
C TRP A 48 -0.99 -9.12 5.81
N PRO A 49 -2.34 -9.10 5.99
CA PRO A 49 -3.26 -9.55 4.95
C PRO A 49 -3.11 -8.77 3.64
N LYS A 50 -2.84 -7.46 3.72
CA LYS A 50 -2.64 -6.60 2.54
C LYS A 50 -1.41 -7.02 1.74
N VAL A 51 -0.28 -7.26 2.41
CA VAL A 51 0.95 -7.74 1.76
C VAL A 51 0.76 -9.15 1.21
N ALA A 52 0.10 -10.04 1.95
CA ALA A 52 -0.18 -11.40 1.50
C ALA A 52 -1.03 -11.41 0.21
N ILE A 53 -2.10 -10.60 0.16
CA ILE A 53 -2.92 -10.45 -1.05
C ILE A 53 -2.08 -9.94 -2.23
N ALA A 54 -1.22 -8.93 -2.01
CA ALA A 54 -0.36 -8.40 -3.06
C ALA A 54 0.62 -9.46 -3.59
N VAL A 55 1.26 -10.23 -2.71
CA VAL A 55 2.18 -11.31 -3.09
C VAL A 55 1.47 -12.42 -3.85
N ILE A 56 0.31 -12.88 -3.35
CA ILE A 56 -0.46 -13.95 -3.99
C ILE A 56 -0.96 -13.50 -5.37
N ALA A 57 -1.55 -12.31 -5.47
CA ALA A 57 -2.05 -11.77 -6.74
C ALA A 57 -0.91 -11.59 -7.76
N ALA A 58 0.24 -11.05 -7.33
CA ALA A 58 1.40 -10.92 -8.19
C ALA A 58 1.94 -12.29 -8.65
N GLY A 59 1.99 -13.28 -7.75
CA GLY A 59 2.39 -14.65 -8.07
C GLY A 59 1.47 -15.32 -9.09
N ILE A 60 0.15 -15.17 -8.93
CA ILE A 60 -0.84 -15.68 -9.90
C ILE A 60 -0.63 -15.04 -11.27
N LEU A 61 -0.49 -13.71 -11.34
CA LEU A 61 -0.28 -13.01 -12.62
C LEU A 61 1.01 -13.42 -13.32
N VAL A 62 2.09 -13.65 -12.56
CA VAL A 62 3.34 -14.19 -13.11
C VAL A 62 3.15 -15.62 -13.61
N ALA A 63 2.41 -16.46 -12.87
CA ALA A 63 2.18 -17.86 -13.24
C ALA A 63 1.33 -18.03 -14.51
N LEU A 64 0.36 -17.12 -14.76
CA LEU A 64 -0.45 -17.14 -15.98
C LEU A 64 0.38 -16.87 -17.24
N ASN A 65 1.39 -16.00 -17.15
CA ASN A 65 2.36 -15.71 -18.21
C ASN A 65 1.73 -15.39 -19.58
N ASP A 66 0.65 -14.61 -19.58
CA ASP A 66 -0.04 -14.17 -20.79
C ASP A 66 0.00 -12.63 -20.97
N PRO A 67 -0.30 -12.10 -22.17
CA PRO A 67 -0.25 -10.65 -22.43
C PRO A 67 -1.18 -9.82 -21.55
N VAL A 68 -2.36 -10.34 -21.20
CA VAL A 68 -3.34 -9.65 -20.34
C VAL A 68 -2.80 -9.57 -18.91
N ALA A 69 -2.21 -10.65 -18.41
CA ALA A 69 -1.57 -10.64 -17.09
C ALA A 69 -0.42 -9.62 -17.01
N ARG A 70 0.42 -9.53 -18.05
CA ARG A 70 1.48 -8.50 -18.14
C ARG A 70 0.93 -7.08 -18.13
N VAL A 71 -0.06 -6.79 -18.97
CA VAL A 71 -0.71 -5.46 -19.00
C VAL A 71 -1.32 -5.14 -17.64
N THR A 72 -1.93 -6.12 -16.99
CA THR A 72 -2.48 -5.97 -15.64
C THR A 72 -1.39 -5.61 -14.62
N LEU A 73 -0.24 -6.31 -14.63
CA LEU A 73 0.90 -5.98 -13.76
C LEU A 73 1.43 -4.56 -14.00
N ILE A 74 1.52 -4.12 -15.25
CA ILE A 74 1.94 -2.74 -15.60
C ILE A 74 0.95 -1.74 -15.00
N LEU A 75 -0.35 -1.93 -15.25
CA LEU A 75 -1.39 -1.03 -14.76
C LEU A 75 -1.42 -0.97 -13.23
N LEU A 76 -1.31 -2.11 -12.55
CA LEU A 76 -1.24 -2.17 -11.10
C LEU A 76 -0.04 -1.39 -10.56
N ASN A 77 1.13 -1.52 -11.15
CA ASN A 77 2.31 -0.75 -10.75
C ASN A 77 2.10 0.76 -10.92
N VAL A 78 1.55 1.19 -12.06
CA VAL A 78 1.26 2.61 -12.32
C VAL A 78 0.27 3.18 -11.30
N VAL A 79 -0.82 2.44 -11.02
CA VAL A 79 -1.81 2.84 -10.01
C VAL A 79 -1.18 2.91 -8.63
N TYR A 80 -0.40 1.92 -8.23
CA TYR A 80 0.25 1.92 -6.91
C TYR A 80 1.31 3.02 -6.77
N LEU A 81 2.05 3.34 -7.83
CA LEU A 81 2.94 4.51 -7.85
C LEU A 81 2.17 5.80 -7.61
N ALA A 82 1.01 5.98 -8.25
CA ALA A 82 0.15 7.14 -8.03
C ALA A 82 -0.39 7.21 -6.60
N VAL A 83 -0.77 6.08 -6.01
CA VAL A 83 -1.19 5.98 -4.60
C VAL A 83 -0.04 6.39 -3.67
N VAL A 84 1.15 5.81 -3.85
CA VAL A 84 2.34 6.13 -3.05
C VAL A 84 2.68 7.62 -3.15
N ALA A 85 2.69 8.18 -4.37
CA ALA A 85 2.93 9.61 -4.58
C ALA A 85 1.85 10.50 -3.94
N SER A 86 0.58 10.07 -3.97
CA SER A 86 -0.52 10.74 -3.26
C SER A 86 -0.28 10.72 -1.75
N ASN A 87 0.07 9.57 -1.17
CA ASN A 87 0.32 9.45 0.26
C ASN A 87 1.53 10.29 0.71
N PHE A 88 2.62 10.35 -0.08
CA PHE A 88 3.75 11.24 0.23
C PHE A 88 3.34 12.71 0.22
N ARG A 89 2.50 13.14 -0.74
CA ARG A 89 1.97 14.51 -0.76
C ARG A 89 1.08 14.81 0.44
N GLN A 90 0.28 13.85 0.89
CA GLN A 90 -0.52 13.98 2.11
C GLN A 90 0.37 14.06 3.36
N LEU A 91 1.40 13.20 3.43
CA LEU A 91 2.37 13.19 4.51
C LEU A 91 3.16 14.50 4.61
N ALA A 92 3.53 15.11 3.47
CA ALA A 92 4.20 16.42 3.46
C ALA A 92 3.32 17.55 4.03
N ARG A 93 1.99 17.41 3.99
CA ARG A 93 1.02 18.35 4.59
C ARG A 93 0.72 18.02 6.06
N CYS A 94 1.18 16.86 6.53
CA CYS A 94 0.96 16.35 7.88
C CYS A 94 1.78 17.18 8.87
N ARG A 95 1.12 18.03 9.65
CA ARG A 95 1.74 18.67 10.82
C ARG A 95 1.58 17.75 12.02
N PRO A 96 2.66 17.40 12.74
CA PRO A 96 2.53 16.63 13.98
C PRO A 96 1.58 17.36 14.93
N ARG A 97 0.51 16.68 15.37
CA ARG A 97 -0.31 17.22 16.46
C ARG A 97 0.54 17.15 17.73
N PRO A 98 0.71 18.24 18.51
CA PRO A 98 1.35 18.14 19.81
C PRO A 98 0.58 17.10 20.61
N ARG A 99 1.29 16.09 21.14
CA ARG A 99 0.70 15.14 22.09
C ARG A 99 0.17 15.99 23.24
N ARG A 100 -1.15 16.04 23.41
CA ARG A 100 -1.72 16.51 24.68
C ARG A 100 -1.28 15.48 25.71
N HIS A 101 -0.26 15.82 26.49
CA HIS A 101 -0.06 15.21 27.80
C HIS A 101 -1.36 15.46 28.54
N LEU A 102 -2.14 14.40 28.72
CA LEU A 102 -3.16 14.36 29.75
C LEU A 102 -2.37 14.10 31.02
N ASP A 103 -2.10 15.19 31.75
CA ASP A 103 -1.69 15.16 33.15
C ASP A 103 -2.79 14.51 34.00
#